data_AF-A0A161ZAH2-F1
#
_entry.id   AF-A0A161ZAH2-F1
#
_cell.length_a   1.000
_cell.length_b   1.000
_cell.length_c   1.000
_cell.angle_alpha   90.00
_cell.angle_beta   90.00
_cell.angle_gamma   90.00
#
_symmetry.space_group_name_H-M   'P 1'
#
loop_
_entity.id
_entity.type
_entity.pdbx_description
1 polymer ?
#
loop_
_entity_poly.entity_id
_entity_poly.type
_entity_poly.pdbx_seq_one_letter_code
_entity_poly.pdbx_strand_id
1 'polypeptide(L)'
;MISTLLVAHPWLSPLALLVLAVAGPLVGAWLAGRRPLAWVLFGVSLVPVLLLTLVPVDRELFAVCTVSWSLPTPGRVELLANVVLFVPPVLLAAVALGRPLVALLGGVVASALIEVVQALAPALGRSCDTNDWLSNSIGALLGAGLAVVALRLATRRDRVANPGSVPAARRS
;
A
#
# COMPACT_ATOMS: atom_id res chain seq x y z
N MET A 1 -4.34 21.25 -0.54
CA MET A 1 -3.14 21.52 0.30
C MET A 1 -2.07 20.43 0.16
N ILE A 2 -2.40 19.13 0.17
CA ILE A 2 -1.41 18.06 -0.09
C ILE A 2 -0.87 18.10 -1.53
N SER A 3 -1.74 18.28 -2.54
CA SER A 3 -1.31 18.45 -3.94
C SER A 3 -0.34 19.64 -4.11
N THR A 4 -0.52 20.72 -3.34
CA THR A 4 0.36 21.89 -3.37
C THR A 4 1.77 21.56 -2.86
N LEU A 5 1.88 20.74 -1.80
CA LEU A 5 3.16 20.28 -1.26
C LEU A 5 3.85 19.26 -2.17
N LEU A 6 3.10 18.33 -2.75
CA LEU A 6 3.64 17.34 -3.70
C LEU A 6 4.08 17.96 -5.03
N VAL A 7 3.34 18.96 -5.52
CA VAL A 7 3.74 19.72 -6.71
C VAL A 7 4.96 20.60 -6.40
N ALA A 8 5.05 21.17 -5.19
CA ALA A 8 6.22 21.92 -4.75
C ALA A 8 7.45 21.03 -4.52
N HIS A 9 7.26 19.78 -4.13
CA HIS A 9 8.33 18.82 -3.83
C HIS A 9 8.08 17.46 -4.52
N PRO A 10 8.16 17.41 -5.86
CA PRO A 10 7.83 16.21 -6.64
C PRO A 10 8.74 15.01 -6.33
N TRP A 11 9.89 15.26 -5.70
CA TRP A 11 10.85 14.25 -5.27
C TRP A 11 10.44 13.49 -4.00
N LEU A 12 9.41 13.93 -3.27
CA LEU A 12 8.96 13.26 -2.04
C LEU A 12 8.43 11.85 -2.31
N SER A 13 7.57 11.68 -3.32
CA SER A 13 7.01 10.37 -3.68
C SER A 13 8.07 9.34 -4.11
N PRO A 14 9.00 9.64 -5.05
CA PRO A 14 10.04 8.68 -5.41
C PRO A 14 11.02 8.42 -4.26
N LEU A 15 11.31 9.42 -3.43
CA LEU A 15 12.13 9.21 -2.23
C LEU A 15 11.42 8.28 -1.23
N ALA A 16 10.13 8.48 -0.98
CA ALA A 16 9.34 7.62 -0.11
C ALA A 16 9.30 6.18 -0.63
N LEU A 17 9.12 5.97 -1.95
CA LEU A 17 9.23 4.64 -2.55
C LEU A 17 10.61 4.02 -2.36
N LEU A 18 11.68 4.79 -2.54
CA LEU A 18 13.04 4.30 -2.32
C LEU A 18 13.24 3.86 -0.87
N VAL A 19 12.80 4.68 0.08
CA VAL A 19 12.84 4.35 1.52
C VAL A 19 12.04 3.07 1.80
N LEU A 20 10.83 2.95 1.26
CA LEU A 20 10.00 1.75 1.41
C LEU A 20 10.65 0.51 0.80
N ALA A 21 11.28 0.64 -0.38
CA ALA A 21 11.95 -0.46 -1.05
C ALA A 21 13.15 -0.99 -0.26
N VAL A 22 13.90 -0.11 0.41
CA VAL A 22 15.09 -0.48 1.19
C VAL A 22 14.72 -0.91 2.61
N ALA A 23 13.98 -0.08 3.34
CA ALA A 23 13.65 -0.32 4.75
C ALA A 23 12.49 -1.32 4.92
N GLY A 24 11.53 -1.36 4.00
CA GLY A 24 10.33 -2.19 4.08
C GLY A 24 10.64 -3.68 4.27
N PRO A 25 11.52 -4.31 3.47
CA PRO A 25 11.90 -5.71 3.67
C PRO A 25 12.59 -5.97 5.00
N LEU A 26 13.41 -5.03 5.49
CA LEU A 26 14.13 -5.17 6.75
C LEU A 26 13.18 -5.10 7.95
N VAL A 27 12.31 -4.09 7.96
CA VAL A 27 11.26 -3.89 8.98
C VAL A 27 10.27 -5.04 8.93
N GLY A 28 9.80 -5.43 7.74
CA GLY A 28 8.88 -6.55 7.56
C GLY A 28 9.47 -7.87 8.07
N ALA A 29 10.76 -8.12 7.82
CA ALA A 29 11.42 -9.33 8.30
C ALA A 29 11.53 -9.34 9.83
N TRP A 30 11.74 -8.18 10.45
CA TRP A 30 11.72 -8.03 11.91
C TRP A 30 10.29 -8.19 12.50
N LEU A 31 9.28 -7.68 11.80
CA LEU A 31 7.86 -7.82 12.18
C LEU A 31 7.31 -9.24 12.00
N ALA A 32 7.92 -10.08 11.16
CA ALA A 32 7.46 -11.45 10.94
C ALA A 32 7.41 -12.28 12.24
N GLY A 33 8.29 -12.00 13.20
CA GLY A 33 8.28 -12.59 14.54
C GLY A 33 7.36 -11.87 15.55
N ARG A 34 6.71 -10.77 15.17
CA ARG A 34 5.93 -9.87 16.04
C ARG A 34 4.54 -9.58 15.46
N ARG A 35 3.78 -10.63 15.14
CA ARG A 35 2.49 -10.53 14.42
C ARG A 35 1.48 -9.53 15.01
N PRO A 36 1.26 -9.43 16.34
CA PRO A 36 0.34 -8.43 16.88
C PRO A 36 0.75 -6.99 16.54
N LEU A 37 2.04 -6.69 16.62
CA LEU A 37 2.57 -5.38 16.24
C LEU A 37 2.41 -5.12 14.74
N ALA A 38 2.59 -6.14 13.89
CA ALA A 38 2.35 -6.01 12.45
C ALA A 38 0.89 -5.64 12.14
N TRP A 39 -0.08 -6.22 12.86
CA TRP A 39 -1.50 -5.84 12.73
C TRP A 39 -1.80 -4.43 13.23
N VAL A 40 -1.20 -4.00 14.33
CA VAL A 40 -1.34 -2.62 14.82
C VAL A 40 -0.80 -1.64 13.78
N LEU A 41 0.41 -1.87 13.26
CA LEU A 41 1.01 -1.01 12.25
C LEU A 41 0.21 -1.03 10.94
N PHE A 42 -0.35 -2.18 10.56
CA PHE A 42 -1.28 -2.27 9.43
C PHE A 42 -2.48 -1.34 9.65
N GLY A 43 -3.16 -1.43 10.80
CA GLY A 43 -4.27 -0.55 11.13
C GLY A 43 -3.89 0.93 11.10
N VAL A 44 -2.73 1.29 11.66
CA VAL A 44 -2.19 2.67 11.60
C VAL A 44 -1.94 3.11 10.17
N SER A 45 -1.38 2.23 9.32
CA SER A 45 -1.10 2.55 7.92
C SER A 45 -2.35 2.77 7.06
N LEU A 46 -3.52 2.26 7.49
CA LEU A 46 -4.79 2.51 6.82
C LEU A 46 -5.38 3.89 7.15
N VAL A 47 -4.98 4.52 8.26
CA VAL A 47 -5.49 5.85 8.66
C VAL A 47 -5.35 6.88 7.53
N PRO A 48 -4.17 7.10 6.91
CA PRO A 48 -4.07 8.07 5.82
C PRO A 48 -4.90 7.68 4.58
N VAL A 49 -5.06 6.39 4.28
CA VAL A 49 -5.95 5.91 3.18
C VAL A 49 -7.39 6.30 3.47
N LEU A 50 -7.88 6.00 4.67
CA LEU A 50 -9.25 6.31 5.09
C LEU A 50 -9.50 7.81 5.13
N LEU A 51 -8.56 8.59 5.67
CA LEU A 51 -8.67 10.05 5.70
C LEU A 51 -8.74 10.63 4.28
N LEU A 52 -7.86 10.21 3.37
CA LEU A 52 -7.89 10.71 1.99
C LEU A 52 -9.13 10.25 1.21
N THR A 53 -9.72 9.12 1.60
CA THR A 53 -10.93 8.59 0.98
C THR A 53 -12.19 9.29 1.48
N LEU A 54 -12.29 9.55 2.80
CA LEU A 54 -13.54 9.94 3.46
C LEU A 54 -13.62 11.41 3.85
N VAL A 55 -12.49 12.13 3.89
CA VAL A 55 -12.50 13.57 4.21
C VAL A 55 -12.95 14.35 2.97
N PRO A 56 -14.05 15.12 3.07
CA PRO A 56 -14.55 15.94 1.96
C PRO A 56 -13.53 16.99 1.53
N VAL A 57 -13.56 17.33 0.25
CA VAL A 57 -12.84 18.48 -0.29
C VAL A 57 -13.81 19.41 -1.00
N ASP A 58 -13.64 20.72 -0.82
CA ASP A 58 -14.49 21.72 -1.46
C ASP A 58 -14.17 21.80 -2.96
N ARG A 59 -14.93 21.04 -3.78
CA ARG A 59 -14.76 20.99 -5.23
C ARG A 59 -16.10 20.72 -5.93
N GLU A 60 -16.39 21.53 -6.94
CA GLU A 60 -17.46 21.29 -7.92
C GLU A 60 -17.06 20.15 -8.86
N LEU A 61 -17.83 19.06 -8.89
CA LEU A 61 -17.57 17.89 -9.74
C LEU A 61 -18.45 17.95 -11.00
N PHE A 62 -17.81 18.07 -12.17
CA PHE A 62 -18.48 18.02 -13.47
C PHE A 62 -18.70 16.59 -13.99
N ALA A 63 -17.94 15.62 -13.48
CA ALA A 63 -18.05 14.20 -13.79
C ALA A 63 -17.86 13.38 -12.51
N VAL A 64 -18.67 12.33 -12.33
CA VAL A 64 -18.63 11.45 -11.15
C VAL A 64 -17.51 10.42 -11.26
N CYS A 65 -17.23 9.94 -12.48
CA CYS A 65 -16.24 8.91 -12.74
C CYS A 65 -15.49 9.16 -14.06
N THR A 66 -14.19 8.92 -14.03
CA THR A 66 -13.29 9.08 -15.17
C THR A 66 -12.63 7.75 -15.50
N VAL A 67 -12.53 7.43 -16.80
CA VAL A 67 -11.86 6.23 -17.28
C VAL A 67 -10.62 6.65 -18.04
N SER A 68 -9.46 6.35 -17.47
CA SER A 68 -8.15 6.67 -18.00
C SER A 68 -7.12 5.62 -17.57
N TRP A 69 -6.08 5.46 -18.39
CA TRP A 69 -5.05 4.44 -18.20
C TRP A 69 -3.65 5.05 -18.35
N SER A 70 -3.31 5.89 -17.37
CA SER A 70 -2.02 6.57 -17.28
C SER A 70 -1.15 5.89 -16.23
N LEU A 71 0.10 5.58 -16.59
CA LEU A 71 1.04 5.02 -15.62
C LEU A 71 1.53 6.08 -14.62
N PRO A 72 1.76 5.69 -13.35
CA PRO A 72 2.40 6.56 -12.38
C PRO A 72 3.85 6.82 -12.82
N THR A 73 4.19 8.08 -13.00
CA THR A 73 5.55 8.53 -13.34
C THR A 73 5.98 9.60 -12.34
N PRO A 74 7.28 9.87 -12.16
CA PRO A 74 7.75 10.92 -11.24
C PRO A 74 7.13 12.31 -11.51
N GLY A 75 6.78 12.62 -12.77
CA GLY A 75 6.08 13.86 -13.12
C GLY A 75 4.57 13.86 -12.81
N ARG A 76 3.97 12.68 -12.54
CA ARG A 76 2.56 12.51 -12.15
C ARG A 76 2.50 12.22 -10.65
N VAL A 77 2.80 13.25 -9.87
CA VAL A 77 3.03 13.15 -8.42
C VAL A 77 1.85 12.56 -7.64
N GLU A 78 0.61 12.82 -8.06
CA GLU A 78 -0.60 12.30 -7.42
C GLU A 78 -0.74 10.78 -7.62
N LEU A 79 -0.57 10.30 -8.87
CA LEU A 79 -0.58 8.86 -9.16
C LEU A 79 0.55 8.14 -8.41
N LEU A 80 1.74 8.75 -8.34
CA LEU A 80 2.85 8.16 -7.61
C LEU A 80 2.63 8.15 -6.10
N ALA A 81 1.93 9.15 -5.55
CA ALA A 81 1.54 9.17 -4.14
C ALA A 81 0.56 8.04 -3.80
N ASN A 82 -0.38 7.73 -4.69
CA ASN A 82 -1.30 6.60 -4.54
C ASN A 82 -0.55 5.26 -4.49
N VAL A 83 0.48 5.08 -5.33
CA VAL A 83 1.40 3.92 -5.25
C VAL A 83 2.05 3.86 -3.87
N VAL A 84 2.67 4.95 -3.41
CA VAL A 84 3.34 5.03 -2.09
C VAL A 84 2.40 4.67 -0.96
N LEU A 85 1.16 5.18 -1.01
CA LEU A 85 0.18 5.05 0.05
C LEU A 85 -0.28 3.59 0.25
N PHE A 86 -0.36 2.81 -0.84
CA PHE A 86 -0.80 1.41 -0.78
C PHE A 86 0.31 0.40 -0.45
N VAL A 87 1.59 0.78 -0.60
CA VAL A 87 2.72 -0.13 -0.29
C VAL A 87 2.74 -0.56 1.18
N PRO A 88 2.70 0.34 2.19
CA PRO A 88 2.76 -0.03 3.60
C PRO A 88 1.62 -0.97 4.06
N PRO A 89 0.32 -0.69 3.83
CA PRO A 89 -0.74 -1.56 4.33
C PRO A 89 -0.66 -2.96 3.72
N VAL A 90 -0.33 -3.08 2.43
CA VAL A 90 -0.22 -4.41 1.80
C VAL A 90 1.02 -5.17 2.27
N LEU A 91 2.17 -4.49 2.43
CA LEU A 91 3.36 -5.07 3.05
C LEU A 91 3.04 -5.62 4.45
N LEU A 92 2.43 -4.80 5.30
CA LEU A 92 2.17 -5.14 6.70
C LEU A 92 1.12 -6.25 6.83
N ALA A 93 0.04 -6.20 6.06
CA ALA A 93 -0.95 -7.27 5.99
C ALA A 93 -0.32 -8.58 5.50
N ALA A 94 0.51 -8.54 4.45
CA ALA A 94 1.20 -9.70 3.92
C ALA A 94 2.12 -10.35 4.95
N VAL A 95 2.86 -9.54 5.72
CA VAL A 95 3.74 -10.02 6.81
C VAL A 95 2.92 -10.59 7.96
N ALA A 96 1.86 -9.90 8.38
CA ALA A 96 0.99 -10.33 9.47
C ALA A 96 0.27 -11.66 9.15
N LEU A 97 -0.21 -11.81 7.91
CA LEU A 97 -0.86 -13.03 7.41
C LEU A 97 0.13 -14.14 7.05
N GLY A 98 1.38 -13.79 6.71
CA GLY A 98 2.33 -14.69 6.05
C GLY A 98 1.89 -15.14 4.65
N ARG A 99 0.92 -14.43 4.04
CA ARG A 99 0.29 -14.77 2.74
C ARG A 99 0.28 -13.55 1.80
N PRO A 100 1.39 -13.24 1.12
CA PRO A 100 1.51 -12.04 0.28
C PRO A 100 0.46 -11.93 -0.84
N LEU A 101 0.08 -13.06 -1.44
CA LEU A 101 -0.94 -13.07 -2.49
C LEU A 101 -2.33 -12.67 -1.95
N VAL A 102 -2.69 -13.11 -0.75
CA VAL A 102 -3.97 -12.73 -0.12
C VAL A 102 -3.99 -11.23 0.17
N ALA A 103 -2.89 -10.68 0.68
CA ALA A 103 -2.77 -9.24 0.93
C ALA A 103 -2.81 -8.42 -0.38
N LEU A 104 -2.18 -8.91 -1.46
CA LEU A 104 -2.25 -8.28 -2.78
C LEU A 104 -3.70 -8.20 -3.27
N LEU A 105 -4.41 -9.33 -3.27
CA LEU A 105 -5.81 -9.36 -3.69
C LEU A 105 -6.68 -8.46 -2.81
N GLY A 106 -6.45 -8.48 -1.49
CA GLY A 106 -7.10 -7.57 -0.55
C GLY A 106 -6.84 -6.10 -0.88
N GLY A 107 -5.61 -5.74 -1.24
CA GLY A 107 -5.25 -4.38 -1.65
C GLY A 107 -5.93 -3.94 -2.95
N VAL A 108 -5.94 -4.79 -3.98
CA VAL A 108 -6.62 -4.49 -5.26
C VAL A 108 -8.12 -4.33 -5.06
N VAL A 109 -8.74 -5.21 -4.27
CA VAL A 109 -10.17 -5.12 -3.92
C VAL A 109 -10.45 -3.88 -3.08
N ALA A 110 -9.63 -3.58 -2.08
CA ALA A 110 -9.77 -2.37 -1.27
C ALA A 110 -9.67 -1.11 -2.13
N SER A 111 -8.75 -1.07 -3.11
CA SER A 111 -8.68 0.04 -4.04
C SER A 111 -9.95 0.18 -4.89
N ALA A 112 -10.53 -0.93 -5.38
CA ALA A 112 -11.78 -0.87 -6.12
C ALA A 112 -12.95 -0.38 -5.24
N LEU A 113 -12.97 -0.78 -3.97
CA LEU A 113 -13.96 -0.30 -3.01
C LEU A 113 -13.83 1.20 -2.74
N ILE A 114 -12.62 1.76 -2.70
CA ILE A 114 -12.40 3.20 -2.60
C ILE A 114 -13.07 3.92 -3.77
N GLU A 115 -12.84 3.47 -5.01
CA GLU A 115 -13.47 4.04 -6.20
C GLU A 115 -15.00 3.96 -6.14
N VAL A 116 -15.54 2.82 -5.70
CA VAL A 116 -16.99 2.64 -5.53
C VAL A 116 -17.55 3.60 -4.49
N VAL A 117 -16.86 3.77 -3.35
CA VAL A 117 -17.27 4.74 -2.32
C VAL A 117 -17.27 6.16 -2.90
N GLN A 118 -16.24 6.55 -3.64
CA GLN A 118 -16.16 7.87 -4.25
C GLN A 118 -17.23 8.08 -5.34
N ALA A 119 -17.56 7.04 -6.11
CA ALA A 119 -18.64 7.08 -7.10
C ALA A 119 -20.02 7.26 -6.45
N LEU A 120 -20.24 6.65 -5.27
CA LEU A 120 -21.51 6.69 -4.55
C LEU A 120 -21.64 7.87 -3.58
N ALA A 121 -20.53 8.56 -3.27
CA ALA A 121 -20.48 9.68 -2.33
C ALA A 121 -19.91 10.95 -2.98
N PRO A 122 -20.56 11.52 -4.02
CA PRO A 122 -20.08 12.74 -4.69
C PRO A 122 -20.02 13.95 -3.75
N ALA A 123 -20.76 13.94 -2.65
CA ALA A 123 -20.69 14.95 -1.58
C ALA A 123 -19.29 15.06 -0.93
N LEU A 124 -18.41 14.09 -1.13
CA LEU A 124 -17.01 14.16 -0.69
C LEU A 124 -16.15 15.05 -1.60
N GLY A 125 -16.68 15.54 -2.73
CA GLY A 125 -15.92 16.36 -3.69
C GLY A 125 -14.83 15.57 -4.42
N ARG A 126 -14.90 14.23 -4.41
CA ARG A 126 -13.99 13.34 -5.14
C ARG A 126 -14.77 12.59 -6.23
N SER A 127 -14.12 12.39 -7.38
CA SER A 127 -14.61 11.57 -8.48
C SER A 127 -13.83 10.26 -8.52
N CYS A 128 -14.47 9.16 -8.91
CA CYS A 128 -13.76 7.91 -9.15
C CYS A 128 -12.86 8.04 -10.41
N ASP A 129 -11.68 7.41 -10.41
CA ASP A 129 -10.74 7.40 -11.53
C ASP A 129 -10.04 6.03 -11.63
N THR A 130 -10.11 5.40 -12.80
CA THR A 130 -9.39 4.14 -13.04
C THR A 130 -7.86 4.29 -12.96
N ASN A 131 -7.31 5.51 -13.08
CA ASN A 131 -5.90 5.78 -12.78
C ASN A 131 -5.56 5.59 -11.30
N ASP A 132 -6.47 5.97 -10.40
CA ASP A 132 -6.27 5.85 -8.96
C ASP A 132 -6.33 4.37 -8.56
N TRP A 133 -7.32 3.65 -9.10
CA TRP A 133 -7.37 2.20 -8.98
C TRP A 133 -6.10 1.50 -9.46
N LEU A 134 -5.61 1.87 -10.65
CA LEU A 134 -4.37 1.32 -11.22
C LEU A 134 -3.16 1.63 -10.32
N SER A 135 -3.02 2.87 -9.88
CA SER A 135 -1.88 3.34 -9.08
C SER A 135 -1.83 2.64 -7.72
N ASN A 136 -2.97 2.56 -7.03
CA ASN A 136 -3.09 1.83 -5.77
C ASN A 136 -2.81 0.33 -5.96
N SER A 137 -3.27 -0.27 -7.07
CA SER A 137 -3.01 -1.67 -7.40
C SER A 137 -1.52 -1.94 -7.67
N ILE A 138 -0.81 -1.01 -8.31
CA ILE A 138 0.65 -1.06 -8.44
C ILE A 138 1.31 -0.97 -7.07
N GLY A 139 0.85 -0.07 -6.19
CA GLY A 139 1.30 0.01 -4.80
C GLY A 139 1.10 -1.30 -4.04
N ALA A 140 -0.05 -1.95 -4.20
CA ALA A 140 -0.34 -3.25 -3.61
C ALA A 140 0.61 -4.34 -4.13
N LEU A 141 0.87 -4.37 -5.44
CA LEU A 141 1.83 -5.30 -6.03
C LEU A 141 3.24 -5.12 -5.46
N LEU A 142 3.71 -3.88 -5.36
CA LEU A 142 5.00 -3.56 -4.76
C LEU A 142 5.06 -3.96 -3.28
N GLY A 143 4.04 -3.61 -2.49
CA GLY A 143 3.95 -3.98 -1.08
C GLY A 143 4.00 -5.51 -0.86
N ALA A 144 3.26 -6.26 -1.67
CA ALA A 144 3.30 -7.72 -1.62
C ALA A 144 4.66 -8.30 -2.03
N GLY A 145 5.29 -7.73 -3.07
CA GLY A 145 6.65 -8.09 -3.50
C GLY A 145 7.69 -7.86 -2.40
N LEU A 146 7.65 -6.70 -1.75
CA LEU A 146 8.52 -6.39 -0.61
C LEU A 146 8.26 -7.34 0.58
N ALA A 147 7.02 -7.75 0.81
CA ALA A 147 6.69 -8.71 1.86
C ALA A 147 7.22 -10.11 1.56
N VAL A 148 7.24 -10.53 0.28
CA VAL A 148 7.91 -11.78 -0.12
C VAL A 148 9.40 -11.74 0.26
N VAL A 149 10.08 -10.62 -0.02
CA VAL A 149 11.48 -10.44 0.37
C VAL A 149 11.62 -10.46 1.90
N ALA A 150 10.77 -9.73 2.61
CA ALA A 150 10.76 -9.67 4.08
C ALA A 150 10.65 -11.06 4.73
N LEU A 151 9.66 -11.87 4.30
CA LEU A 151 9.43 -13.20 4.83
C LEU A 151 10.57 -14.17 4.48
N ARG A 152 11.17 -14.04 3.30
CA ARG A 152 12.39 -14.80 2.94
C ARG A 152 13.60 -14.41 3.81
N LEU A 153 13.74 -13.14 4.17
CA LEU A 153 14.80 -12.69 5.07
C LEU A 153 14.59 -13.20 6.49
N ALA A 154 13.35 -13.17 7.00
CA ALA A 154 13.01 -13.70 8.32
C ALA A 154 13.34 -15.20 8.42
N THR A 155 12.85 -16.00 7.47
CA THR A 155 13.13 -17.45 7.44
C THR A 155 14.61 -17.79 7.31
N ARG A 156 15.41 -16.98 6.59
CA ARG A 156 16.87 -17.17 6.52
C ARG A 156 17.54 -16.87 7.87
N ARG A 157 17.13 -15.81 8.57
CA ARG A 157 17.66 -15.48 9.90
C ARG A 157 17.37 -16.58 10.91
N ASP A 158 16.15 -17.11 10.90
CA ASP A 158 15.76 -18.21 11.80
C ASP A 158 16.61 -19.47 11.58
N ARG A 159 16.91 -19.81 10.32
CA ARG A 159 17.79 -20.95 9.98
C ARG A 159 19.24 -20.75 10.41
N VAL A 160 19.79 -19.54 10.26
CA VAL A 160 21.15 -19.23 10.69
C VAL A 160 21.24 -19.26 12.21
N ALA A 161 20.22 -18.76 12.92
CA ALA A 161 20.16 -18.79 14.36
C ALA A 161 19.91 -20.20 14.93
N ASN A 162 19.19 -21.06 14.20
CA ASN A 162 18.87 -22.45 14.60
C ASN A 162 19.12 -23.46 13.45
N PRO A 163 20.38 -23.90 13.25
CA PRO A 163 20.77 -24.77 12.14
C PRO A 163 20.10 -26.16 12.10
N GLY A 164 19.47 -26.60 13.20
CA GLY A 164 18.78 -27.90 13.31
C GLY A 164 17.26 -27.84 13.32
N SER A 165 16.64 -26.65 13.19
CA SER A 165 15.18 -26.55 13.21
C SER A 165 14.58 -27.03 11.88
N VAL A 166 13.88 -28.18 11.91
CA VAL A 166 13.06 -28.64 10.78
C VAL A 166 12.00 -27.57 10.51
N PRO A 167 11.82 -27.08 9.26
CA PRO A 167 10.80 -26.09 8.97
C PRO A 167 9.45 -26.64 9.40
N ALA A 168 8.79 -25.98 10.36
CA ALA A 168 7.42 -26.30 10.71
C ALA A 168 6.60 -26.18 9.42
N ALA A 169 6.20 -27.34 8.87
CA ALA A 169 5.45 -27.42 7.63
C ALA A 169 4.26 -26.47 7.73
N ARG A 170 4.07 -25.65 6.69
CA ARG A 170 2.95 -24.73 6.53
C ARG A 170 1.66 -25.47 6.92
N ARG A 171 1.07 -25.15 8.07
CA ARG A 171 -0.31 -25.53 8.33
C ARG A 171 -1.17 -24.70 7.37
N SER A 172 -1.78 -25.43 6.44
CA SER A 172 -2.74 -25.00 5.43
C SER A 172 -3.87 -24.18 6.03
#